data_AF-A0A0F8X1L1-F1
#
_entry.id   AF-A0A0F8X1L1-F1
#
_cell.length_a   1.000
_cell.length_b   1.000
_cell.length_c   1.000
_cell.angle_alpha   90.00
_cell.angle_beta   90.00
_cell.angle_gamma   90.00
#
_symmetry.space_group_name_H-M   'P 1'
#
loop_
_entity.id
_entity.type
_entity.pdbx_description
1 polymer ?
#
loop_
_entity_poly.entity_id
_entity_poly.type
_entity_poly.pdbx_seq_one_letter_code
_entity_poly.pdbx_strand_id
1 'polypeptide(L)'
;VVDDLHQDHPVIAIEGCRAFRFASILSYEIPANNISFTASAFITLEEWHVEKKTKAIKCYKSQELRRKSLGREPANLARIKALAQVRGSQIRVDYAEAFDIVRWIIK
;
A
#
# COMPACT_ATOMS: atom_id res chain seq x y z
N VAL A 1 -0.56 7.86 -2.31
CA VAL A 1 -1.97 8.24 -2.01
C VAL A 1 -2.36 9.65 -2.50
N VAL A 2 -1.45 10.63 -2.61
CA VAL A 2 -1.81 12.01 -3.05
C VAL A 2 -2.26 12.05 -4.51
N ASP A 3 -1.64 11.25 -5.38
CA ASP A 3 -2.07 11.05 -6.76
C ASP A 3 -2.82 9.71 -6.86
N ASP A 4 -4.11 9.72 -6.53
CA ASP A 4 -4.98 8.55 -6.43
C ASP A 4 -6.38 8.87 -6.98
N LEU A 5 -6.92 7.99 -7.82
CA LEU A 5 -8.22 8.18 -8.48
C LEU A 5 -9.42 8.11 -7.53
N HIS A 6 -9.30 7.50 -6.36
CA HIS A 6 -10.39 7.41 -5.40
C HIS A 6 -10.43 8.66 -4.54
N GLN A 7 -11.41 9.53 -4.78
CA GLN A 7 -11.56 10.87 -4.17
C GLN A 7 -11.20 10.95 -2.68
N ASP A 8 -11.61 9.99 -1.86
CA ASP A 8 -11.37 10.04 -0.41
C ASP A 8 -9.89 9.90 -0.03
N HIS A 9 -9.11 9.15 -0.82
CA HIS A 9 -7.71 8.87 -0.55
C HIS A 9 -6.84 10.14 -0.50
N PRO A 10 -6.82 11.02 -1.52
CA PRO A 10 -6.04 12.25 -1.46
C PRO A 10 -6.56 13.22 -0.40
N VAL A 11 -7.88 13.26 -0.16
CA VAL A 11 -8.46 14.11 0.91
C VAL A 11 -7.91 13.71 2.27
N ILE A 12 -8.00 12.42 2.63
CA ILE A 12 -7.47 11.93 3.91
C ILE A 12 -5.95 12.12 3.98
N ALA A 13 -5.22 11.91 2.89
CA ALA A 13 -3.77 12.11 2.86
C ALA A 13 -3.39 13.56 3.18
N ILE A 14 -4.09 14.54 2.58
CA ILE A 14 -3.84 15.97 2.81
C ILE A 14 -4.21 16.36 4.25
N GLU A 15 -5.36 15.90 4.76
CA GLU A 15 -5.75 16.20 6.15
C GLU A 15 -4.79 15.56 7.16
N GLY A 16 -4.29 14.35 6.88
CA GLY A 16 -3.22 13.73 7.65
C GLY A 16 -1.97 14.60 7.69
N CYS A 17 -1.56 15.18 6.55
CA CYS A 17 -0.40 16.08 6.51
C CYS A 17 -0.61 17.35 7.35
N ARG A 18 -1.83 17.89 7.39
CA ARG A 18 -2.17 19.07 8.21
C ARG A 18 -2.18 18.74 9.70
N ALA A 19 -2.80 17.63 10.08
CA ALA A 19 -2.88 17.18 11.46
C ALA A 19 -1.48 16.84 12.02
N PHE A 20 -0.67 16.14 11.24
CA PHE A 20 0.66 15.65 11.63
C PHE A 20 1.79 16.50 11.06
N ARG A 21 1.58 17.82 10.93
CA ARG A 21 2.50 18.77 10.26
C ARG A 21 3.92 18.86 10.82
N PHE A 22 4.24 18.20 11.93
CA PHE A 22 5.58 18.16 12.53
C PHE A 22 6.10 16.73 12.71
N ALA A 23 5.52 15.76 12.00
CA ALA A 23 5.96 14.37 11.99
C ALA A 23 6.63 14.00 10.66
N SER A 24 7.34 12.87 10.66
CA SER A 24 7.67 12.14 9.43
C SER A 24 6.40 11.49 8.88
N ILE A 25 6.16 11.66 7.58
CA ILE A 25 4.97 11.18 6.89
C ILE A 25 5.40 10.39 5.66
N LEU A 26 4.94 9.15 5.61
CA LEU A 26 5.10 8.23 4.49
C LEU A 26 3.73 7.94 3.88
N SER A 27 3.62 7.99 2.55
CA SER A 27 2.41 7.66 1.81
C SER A 27 2.52 6.25 1.23
N TYR A 28 1.58 5.37 1.53
CA TYR A 28 1.60 4.01 1.01
C TYR A 28 1.10 3.91 -0.44
N GLU A 29 1.46 2.81 -1.10
CA GLU A 29 1.05 2.50 -2.47
C GLU A 29 -0.34 1.85 -2.52
N ILE A 30 -1.16 2.28 -3.49
CA ILE A 30 -2.44 1.69 -3.88
C ILE A 30 -2.41 1.44 -5.39
N PRO A 31 -1.87 0.29 -5.85
CA PRO A 31 -1.51 0.09 -7.27
C PRO A 31 -2.67 0.18 -8.26
N ALA A 32 -3.90 -0.11 -7.84
CA ALA A 32 -5.07 -0.04 -8.70
C ALA A 32 -5.62 1.38 -8.87
N ASN A 33 -5.12 2.33 -8.07
CA ASN A 33 -5.69 3.66 -7.97
C ASN A 33 -4.69 4.78 -8.24
N ASN A 34 -3.41 4.59 -7.89
CA ASN A 34 -2.40 5.63 -8.12
C ASN A 34 -2.13 5.80 -9.61
N ILE A 35 -2.23 7.05 -10.11
CA ILE A 35 -1.84 7.39 -11.49
C ILE A 35 -0.32 7.45 -11.57
N SER A 36 0.31 8.14 -10.61
CA SER A 36 1.75 8.12 -10.37
C SER A 36 2.07 7.73 -8.93
N PHE A 37 3.22 7.07 -8.76
CA PHE A 37 3.74 6.70 -7.44
C PHE A 37 5.27 6.70 -7.46
N THR A 38 5.87 7.47 -6.55
CA THR A 38 7.31 7.49 -6.35
C THR A 38 7.67 6.52 -5.21
N ALA A 39 8.34 5.42 -5.54
CA ALA A 39 8.84 4.47 -4.55
C ALA A 39 10.14 5.00 -3.92
N SER A 40 10.01 5.84 -2.90
CA SER A 40 11.09 6.62 -2.30
C SER A 40 11.66 6.00 -1.01
N ALA A 41 10.85 5.21 -0.29
CA ALA A 41 11.24 4.48 0.91
C ALA A 41 10.81 3.01 0.78
N PHE A 42 11.67 2.09 1.22
CA PHE A 42 11.42 0.66 1.15
C PHE A 42 11.56 0.02 2.53
N ILE A 43 10.58 -0.81 2.88
CA ILE A 43 10.60 -1.61 4.10
C ILE A 43 10.73 -3.07 3.68
N THR A 44 11.86 -3.70 4.01
CA THR A 44 12.12 -5.11 3.71
C THR A 44 11.13 -6.01 4.45
N LEU A 45 10.65 -7.04 3.77
CA LEU A 45 9.72 -8.01 4.32
C LEU A 45 10.32 -9.42 4.26
N GLU A 46 9.80 -10.27 5.13
CA GLU A 46 10.06 -11.71 5.13
C GLU A 46 8.76 -12.41 4.70
N GLU A 47 8.84 -13.67 4.27
CA GLU A 47 7.65 -14.41 3.79
C GLU A 47 6.49 -14.38 4.80
N TRP A 48 6.79 -14.53 6.10
CA TRP A 48 5.75 -14.49 7.13
C TRP A 48 5.04 -13.14 7.25
N HIS A 49 5.73 -12.02 6.93
CA HIS A 49 5.11 -10.70 6.87
C HIS A 49 4.07 -10.65 5.74
N VAL A 50 4.43 -11.18 4.55
CA VAL A 50 3.55 -11.27 3.37
C VAL A 50 2.34 -12.17 3.67
N GLU A 51 2.56 -13.28 4.36
CA GLU A 51 1.48 -14.17 4.81
C GLU A 51 0.53 -13.48 5.80
N LYS A 52 1.06 -12.74 6.78
CA LYS A 52 0.23 -12.00 7.75
C LYS A 52 -0.60 -10.93 7.05
N LYS A 53 0.00 -10.17 6.13
CA LYS A 53 -0.73 -9.17 5.31
C LYS A 53 -1.86 -9.83 4.51
N THR A 54 -1.57 -10.97 3.90
CA THR A 54 -2.54 -11.80 3.17
C THR A 54 -3.69 -12.26 4.08
N LYS A 55 -3.39 -12.75 5.29
CA LYS A 55 -4.39 -13.17 6.28
C LYS A 55 -5.25 -11.99 6.73
N ALA A 56 -4.65 -10.82 6.98
CA ALA A 56 -5.38 -9.61 7.37
C ALA A 56 -6.37 -9.14 6.29
N ILE A 57 -5.98 -9.18 5.01
CA ILE A 57 -6.87 -8.78 3.91
C ILE A 57 -8.08 -9.72 3.80
N LYS A 58 -7.93 -11.01 4.08
CA LYS A 58 -9.04 -11.96 4.12
C LYS A 58 -10.07 -11.68 5.22
N CYS A 59 -9.73 -10.89 6.23
CA CYS A 59 -10.68 -10.52 7.29
C CYS A 59 -11.78 -9.55 6.80
N TYR A 60 -11.57 -8.84 5.69
CA TYR A 60 -12.56 -7.95 5.07
C TYR A 60 -13.63 -8.71 4.29
N LYS A 61 -14.38 -9.57 4.98
CA LYS A 61 -15.39 -10.47 4.40
C LYS A 61 -16.42 -9.74 3.54
N SER A 62 -16.87 -8.54 3.95
CA SER A 62 -17.83 -7.73 3.20
C SER A 62 -17.29 -7.25 1.85
N GLN A 63 -15.98 -6.94 1.76
CA GLN A 63 -15.35 -6.52 0.52
C GLN A 63 -15.22 -7.69 -0.46
N GLU A 64 -14.90 -8.88 0.06
CA GLU A 64 -14.85 -10.11 -0.73
C GLU A 64 -16.25 -10.48 -1.26
N LEU A 65 -17.30 -10.36 -0.44
CA LEU A 65 -18.69 -10.58 -0.86
C LEU A 65 -19.11 -9.58 -1.95
N ARG A 66 -18.85 -8.28 -1.77
CA ARG A 66 -19.12 -7.24 -2.77
C ARG A 66 -18.41 -7.52 -4.08
N ARG A 67 -17.19 -8.06 -4.00
CA ARG A 67 -16.40 -8.35 -5.19
C ARG A 67 -16.97 -9.54 -5.97
N LYS A 68 -17.36 -10.61 -5.26
CA LYS A 68 -18.09 -11.75 -5.84
C LYS A 68 -19.41 -11.31 -6.47
N SER A 69 -20.18 -10.43 -5.82
CA SER A 69 -21.45 -9.94 -6.38
C SER A 69 -21.26 -9.11 -7.66
N LEU A 70 -20.07 -8.53 -7.87
CA LEU A 70 -19.68 -7.83 -9.08
C LEU A 70 -19.05 -8.76 -10.14
N GLY A 71 -19.11 -10.09 -9.96
CA GLY A 71 -18.52 -11.07 -10.88
C GLY A 71 -16.99 -11.00 -10.96
N ARG A 72 -16.35 -10.37 -9.97
CA ARG A 72 -14.89 -10.30 -9.88
C ARG A 72 -14.41 -11.51 -9.08
N GLU A 73 -13.17 -11.92 -9.34
CA GLU A 73 -12.49 -13.07 -8.68
C GLU A 73 -12.45 -12.96 -7.14
N PRO A 74 -11.73 -13.82 -6.38
CA PRO A 74 -11.35 -13.62 -4.96
C PRO A 74 -10.08 -12.81 -4.74
N ALA A 75 -9.93 -12.11 -3.60
CA ALA A 75 -8.92 -11.07 -3.45
C ALA A 75 -7.55 -11.70 -3.73
N ASN A 76 -6.92 -11.32 -4.84
CA ASN A 76 -5.88 -12.16 -5.39
C ASN A 76 -4.61 -11.97 -4.56
N LEU A 77 -4.36 -12.94 -3.67
CA LEU A 77 -3.21 -12.96 -2.78
C LEU A 77 -1.90 -12.97 -3.56
N ALA A 78 -1.91 -13.55 -4.76
CA ALA A 78 -0.75 -13.51 -5.65
C ALA A 78 -0.41 -12.07 -6.06
N ARG A 79 -1.38 -11.13 -6.13
CA ARG A 79 -1.10 -9.72 -6.40
C ARG A 79 -0.36 -9.05 -5.25
N ILE A 80 -0.70 -9.37 -4.00
CA ILE A 80 0.00 -8.82 -2.82
C ILE A 80 1.44 -9.30 -2.83
N LYS A 81 1.64 -10.61 -3.02
CA LYS A 81 2.97 -11.22 -3.08
C LYS A 81 3.78 -10.69 -4.27
N ALA A 82 3.19 -10.63 -5.46
CA ALA A 82 3.85 -10.12 -6.66
C ALA A 82 4.25 -8.65 -6.51
N LEU A 83 3.40 -7.80 -5.93
CA LEU A 83 3.77 -6.41 -5.68
C LEU A 83 4.96 -6.33 -4.71
N ALA A 84 4.93 -7.12 -3.63
CA ALA A 84 6.03 -7.16 -2.68
C ALA A 84 7.34 -7.62 -3.34
N GLN A 85 7.29 -8.57 -4.27
CA GLN A 85 8.44 -9.03 -5.05
C GLN A 85 8.96 -7.94 -5.99
N VAL A 86 8.06 -7.24 -6.71
CA VAL A 86 8.45 -6.12 -7.57
C VAL A 86 9.19 -5.07 -6.74
N ARG A 87 8.66 -4.65 -5.59
CA ARG A 87 9.33 -3.68 -4.71
C ARG A 87 10.62 -4.24 -4.11
N GLY A 88 10.66 -5.51 -3.73
CA GLY A 88 11.87 -6.17 -3.23
C GLY A 88 13.00 -6.16 -4.25
N SER A 89 12.67 -6.50 -5.51
CA SER A 89 13.65 -6.53 -6.61
C SER A 89 14.34 -5.19 -6.85
N GLN A 90 13.64 -4.07 -6.61
CA GLN A 90 14.19 -2.71 -6.76
C GLN A 90 15.34 -2.43 -5.80
N ILE A 91 15.39 -3.13 -4.66
CA ILE A 91 16.43 -3.00 -3.63
C ILE A 91 17.18 -4.32 -3.35
N ARG A 92 17.08 -5.30 -4.26
CA ARG A 92 17.78 -6.61 -4.19
C ARG A 92 17.44 -7.45 -2.95
N VAL A 93 16.17 -7.48 -2.55
CA VAL A 93 15.64 -8.41 -1.54
C VAL A 93 14.42 -9.16 -2.09
N ASP A 94 14.00 -10.24 -1.43
CA ASP A 94 12.88 -11.06 -1.91
C ASP A 94 11.54 -10.31 -1.88
N TYR A 95 11.30 -9.55 -0.82
CA TYR A 95 10.04 -8.83 -0.60
C TYR A 95 10.28 -7.47 0.04
N ALA A 96 9.55 -6.45 -0.41
CA ALA A 96 9.50 -5.16 0.27
C ALA A 96 8.12 -4.51 0.12
N GLU A 97 7.80 -3.59 1.03
CA GLU A 97 6.78 -2.56 0.81
C GLU A 97 7.45 -1.25 0.43
N ALA A 98 6.81 -0.49 -0.46
CA ALA A 98 7.28 0.82 -0.87
C ALA A 98 6.34 1.91 -0.38
N PHE A 99 6.93 3.05 -0.04
CA PHE A 99 6.25 4.26 0.36
C PHE A 99 6.84 5.45 -0.37
N ASP A 100 6.01 6.46 -0.61
CA ASP A 100 6.47 7.77 -1.01
C ASP A 100 6.78 8.61 0.24
N ILE A 101 7.89 9.33 0.23
CA ILE A 101 8.30 10.16 1.36
C ILE A 101 7.68 11.54 1.18
N VAL A 102 6.62 11.83 1.94
CA VAL A 102 5.99 13.17 1.94
C VAL A 102 6.83 14.14 2.77
N ARG A 103 7.29 13.69 3.93
CA ARG A 103 8.18 14.44 4.80
C ARG A 103 8.98 13.49 5.67
N TRP A 104 10.28 13.74 5.83
CA TRP A 104 11.13 12.94 6.71
C TRP A 104 11.86 13.86 7.69
N ILE A 105 11.71 13.58 8.99
CA ILE A 105 12.36 14.32 10.08
C ILE A 105 13.27 13.33 10.83
N ILE A 106 14.57 13.61 10.82
CA ILE A 106 15.59 12.86 11.56
C ILE A 106 16.09 13.77 12.71
N LYS A 107 16.31 13.19 13.88
CA LYS A 107 16.89 13.86 15.05
C LYS A 107 18.16 13.15 15.48
#